data_AF-A0A4R6XBT1-F1
#
_entry.id   AF-A0A4R6XBT1-F1
#
_cell.length_a   1.000
_cell.length_b   1.000
_cell.length_c   1.000
_cell.angle_alpha   90.00
_cell.angle_beta   90.00
_cell.angle_gamma   90.00
#
_symmetry.space_group_name_H-M   'P 1'
#
loop_
_entity.id
_entity.type
_entity.pdbx_description
1 polymer ?
#
loop_
_entity_poly.entity_id
_entity_poly.type
_entity_poly.pdbx_seq_one_letter_code
_entity_poly.pdbx_strand_id
1 'polypeptide(L)'
;MKLKLTPTQNLCVGFLETGFELIQVGDQYFFVKGKRRQKVLSKTLEALVSRGALKHTREGTYELSEEFKQHRKEMRSLVEPKHVRH
;
A
#
# COMPACT_ATOMS: atom_id res chain seq x y z
N MET A 1 7.26 -14.10 -4.07
CA MET A 1 6.91 -12.66 -4.15
C MET A 1 8.19 -11.82 -4.03
N LYS A 2 8.40 -10.79 -4.85
CA LYS A 2 9.57 -9.89 -4.75
C LYS A 2 9.23 -8.71 -3.82
N LEU A 3 9.59 -8.69 -2.52
CA LEU A 3 9.32 -7.48 -1.71
C LEU A 3 10.48 -7.02 -0.83
N LYS A 4 11.36 -6.21 -1.43
CA LYS A 4 11.98 -5.05 -0.78
C LYS A 4 11.32 -3.78 -1.33
N LEU A 5 10.32 -3.25 -0.62
CA LEU A 5 9.72 -1.96 -0.95
C LEU A 5 10.68 -0.82 -0.59
N THR A 6 10.71 0.24 -1.42
CA THR A 6 11.42 1.47 -1.05
C THR A 6 10.65 2.22 0.04
N PRO A 7 11.29 3.15 0.78
CA PRO A 7 10.59 3.94 1.80
C PRO A 7 9.33 4.65 1.27
N THR A 8 9.40 5.23 0.08
CA THR A 8 8.26 5.89 -0.58
C THR A 8 7.12 4.93 -0.89
N GLN A 9 7.44 3.70 -1.33
CA GLN A 9 6.43 2.69 -1.61
C GLN A 9 5.77 2.15 -0.33
N ASN A 10 6.56 1.95 0.73
CA ASN A 10 6.04 1.60 2.05
C ASN A 10 5.09 2.68 2.57
N LEU A 11 5.40 3.95 2.34
CA LEU A 11 4.52 5.06 2.69
C LEU A 11 3.18 5.01 1.93
N CYS A 12 3.23 4.76 0.62
CA CYS A 12 2.02 4.62 -0.21
C CYS A 12 1.12 3.48 0.26
N VAL A 13 1.72 2.32 0.56
CA VAL A 13 1.02 1.18 1.17
C VAL A 13 0.40 1.57 2.51
N GLY A 14 1.16 2.27 3.37
CA GLY A 14 0.67 2.74 4.66
C GLY A 14 -0.55 3.66 4.56
N PHE A 15 -0.64 4.51 3.53
CA PHE A 15 -1.84 5.31 3.29
C PHE A 15 -3.07 4.42 3.05
N LEU A 16 -2.96 3.43 2.16
CA LEU A 16 -4.08 2.52 1.86
C LEU A 16 -4.52 1.72 3.09
N GLU A 17 -3.58 1.23 3.88
CA GLU A 17 -3.87 0.45 5.09
C GLU A 17 -4.47 1.28 6.22
N THR A 18 -4.18 2.58 6.24
CA THR A 18 -4.77 3.51 7.20
C THR A 18 -6.12 4.07 6.73
N GLY A 19 -6.65 3.57 5.60
CA GLY A 19 -7.96 3.93 5.08
C GLY A 19 -7.96 5.22 4.26
N PHE A 20 -6.84 5.56 3.60
CA PHE A 20 -6.89 6.48 2.48
C PHE A 20 -7.38 5.74 1.23
N GLU A 21 -8.21 6.42 0.45
CA GLU A 21 -8.68 5.95 -0.84
C GLU A 21 -7.79 6.52 -1.94
N LEU A 22 -7.51 5.72 -2.97
CA LEU A 22 -6.80 6.22 -4.15
C LEU A 22 -7.80 6.68 -5.19
N ILE A 23 -7.74 7.96 -5.55
CA ILE A 23 -8.55 8.55 -6.61
C ILE A 23 -7.68 9.05 -7.76
N GLN A 24 -8.24 9.04 -8.96
CA GLN A 24 -7.66 9.67 -10.14
C GLN A 24 -8.38 11.00 -10.42
N VAL A 25 -7.62 12.08 -10.62
CA VAL A 25 -8.13 13.39 -11.01
C VAL A 25 -7.31 13.89 -12.20
N GLY A 26 -7.90 13.84 -13.40
CA GLY A 26 -7.16 14.01 -14.65
C GLY A 26 -6.07 12.95 -14.80
N ASP A 27 -4.84 13.38 -15.07
CA ASP A 27 -3.67 12.49 -15.20
C ASP A 27 -2.92 12.24 -13.89
N GLN A 28 -3.50 12.67 -12.76
CA GLN A 28 -2.84 12.63 -11.46
C GLN A 28 -3.58 11.75 -10.46
N TYR A 29 -2.81 11.03 -9.67
CA TYR A 29 -3.32 10.13 -8.64
C TYR A 29 -3.13 10.74 -7.25
N PHE A 30 -4.10 10.50 -6.37
CA PHE A 30 -4.09 11.03 -5.02
C PHE A 30 -4.63 10.04 -4.00
N PHE A 31 -3.96 9.93 -2.86
CA PHE A 31 -4.52 9.33 -1.66
C PHE A 31 -5.38 10.36 -0.94
N VAL A 32 -6.63 10.05 -0.64
CA VAL A 32 -7.58 10.95 0.03
C VAL A 32 -8.16 10.28 1.27
N LYS A 33 -8.23 11.03 2.37
CA LYS A 33 -8.94 10.64 3.60
C LYS A 33 -9.53 11.89 4.26
N GLY A 34 -10.85 12.07 4.13
CA GLY A 34 -11.53 13.28 4.56
C GLY A 34 -10.94 14.53 3.87
N LYS A 35 -10.42 15.48 4.65
CA LYS A 35 -9.78 16.69 4.11
C LYS A 35 -8.31 16.50 3.73
N ARG A 36 -7.70 15.35 4.03
CA ARG A 36 -6.28 15.07 3.72
C ARG A 36 -6.19 14.51 2.31
N ARG A 37 -5.24 15.06 1.53
CA ARG A 37 -4.95 14.63 0.16
C ARG A 37 -3.45 14.60 -0.06
N GLN A 38 -2.93 13.49 -0.58
CA GLN A 38 -1.51 13.30 -0.89
C GLN A 38 -1.36 12.85 -2.33
N LYS A 39 -0.62 13.61 -3.13
CA LYS A 39 -0.32 13.24 -4.53
C LYS A 39 0.63 12.04 -4.57
N VAL A 40 0.38 11.14 -5.54
CA VAL A 40 1.26 10.01 -5.87
C VAL A 40 1.50 9.97 -7.38
N LEU A 41 2.70 9.56 -7.76
CA LEU A 41 3.07 9.42 -9.17
C LEU A 41 2.56 8.09 -9.71
N SER A 42 2.05 8.08 -10.95
CA SER A 42 1.62 6.85 -11.65
C SER A 42 2.69 5.77 -11.64
N LYS A 43 3.95 6.14 -11.92
CA LYS A 43 5.11 5.23 -11.86
C LYS A 43 5.28 4.53 -10.52
N THR A 44 4.88 5.17 -9.41
CA THR A 44 4.96 4.57 -8.08
C THR A 44 3.88 3.52 -7.90
N LEU A 45 2.67 3.76 -8.42
CA LEU A 45 1.58 2.79 -8.42
C LEU A 45 1.91 1.59 -9.31
N GLU A 46 2.42 1.83 -10.51
CA GLU A 46 2.88 0.76 -11.42
C GLU A 46 3.98 -0.09 -10.78
N ALA A 47 4.94 0.53 -10.11
CA ALA A 47 5.99 -0.19 -9.40
C ALA A 47 5.44 -1.04 -8.25
N LEU A 48 4.39 -0.58 -7.56
CA LEU A 48 3.71 -1.34 -6.52
C LEU A 48 2.92 -2.53 -7.11
N VAL A 49 2.27 -2.35 -8.28
CA VAL A 49 1.62 -3.44 -9.01
C VAL A 49 2.65 -4.48 -9.46
N SER A 50 3.75 -4.04 -10.07
CA SER A 50 4.83 -4.92 -10.53
C SER A 50 5.48 -5.73 -9.39
N ARG A 51 5.50 -5.17 -8.18
CA ARG A 51 6.00 -5.85 -6.97
C ARG A 51 4.96 -6.76 -6.30
N GLY A 52 3.73 -6.79 -6.82
CA GLY A 52 2.61 -7.55 -6.27
C GLY A 52 1.99 -6.93 -5.02
N ALA A 53 2.32 -5.68 -4.68
CA ALA A 53 1.73 -4.98 -3.54
C ALA A 53 0.33 -4.43 -3.84
N LEU A 54 0.10 -4.00 -5.08
CA LEU A 54 -1.19 -3.54 -5.56
C LEU A 54 -1.75 -4.47 -6.64
N LYS A 55 -3.08 -4.52 -6.70
CA LYS A 55 -3.85 -5.08 -7.80
C LYS A 55 -4.56 -3.93 -8.50
N HIS A 56 -4.46 -3.93 -9.83
CA HIS A 56 -5.27 -3.05 -10.68
C HIS A 56 -6.56 -3.80 -11.03
N THR A 57 -7.70 -3.24 -10.65
CA THR A 57 -9.02 -3.80 -10.94
C THR A 57 -9.46 -3.40 -12.36
N ARG A 58 -10.42 -4.14 -12.93
CA ARG A 58 -10.98 -3.81 -14.27
C ARG A 58 -11.73 -2.47 -14.28
N GLU A 59 -12.12 -1.98 -13.11
CA GLU A 59 -12.82 -0.71 -12.90
C GLU A 59 -11.84 0.47 -12.77
N GLY A 60 -10.54 0.26 -13.05
CA GLY A 60 -9.52 1.31 -12.99
C GLY A 60 -9.10 1.69 -11.56
N THR A 61 -9.50 0.91 -10.56
CA THR A 61 -9.18 1.16 -9.15
C THR A 61 -7.96 0.34 -8.72
N TYR A 62 -7.14 0.89 -7.82
CA TYR A 62 -6.02 0.17 -7.22
C TYR A 62 -6.34 -0.22 -5.79
N GLU A 63 -6.09 -1.48 -5.46
CA GLU A 63 -6.28 -2.02 -4.11
C GLU A 63 -5.07 -2.84 -3.68
N LEU A 64 -4.86 -2.98 -2.37
CA LEU A 64 -3.83 -3.88 -1.85
C LEU A 64 -4.17 -5.32 -2.21
N SER A 65 -3.20 -6.05 -2.75
CA SER A 65 -3.39 -7.48 -3.04
C SER A 65 -3.54 -8.27 -1.74
N GLU A 66 -4.36 -9.32 -1.76
CA GLU A 66 -4.53 -10.20 -0.60
C GLU A 66 -3.22 -10.89 -0.21
N GLU A 67 -2.42 -11.30 -1.20
CA GLU A 67 -1.08 -11.86 -0.99
C GLU A 67 -0.18 -10.89 -0.23
N PHE A 68 -0.21 -9.60 -0.60
CA PHE A 68 0.55 -8.56 0.09
C PHE A 68 0.05 -8.33 1.51
N LYS A 69 -1.27 -8.25 1.72
CA LYS A 69 -1.86 -8.08 3.06
C LYS A 69 -1.43 -9.23 3.99
N GLN A 70 -1.49 -10.47 3.50
CA GLN A 70 -1.08 -11.65 4.24
C GLN A 70 0.42 -11.63 4.58
N HIS A 71 1.28 -11.36 3.58
CA HIS A 71 2.71 -11.24 3.80
C HIS A 71 3.06 -10.16 4.83
N ARG A 72 2.36 -9.02 4.79
CA ARG A 72 2.59 -7.89 5.70
C ARG A 72 2.08 -8.20 7.12
N LYS A 73 1.03 -9.00 7.26
CA LYS A 73 0.55 -9.53 8.54
C LYS A 73 1.56 -10.50 9.16
N GLU A 74 2.13 -11.40 8.37
CA GLU A 74 3.18 -12.31 8.81
C GLU A 74 4.44 -11.56 9.28
N MET A 75 4.90 -10.59 8.50
CA MET A 75 6.05 -9.76 8.87
C MET A 75 5.80 -8.92 10.14
N ARG A 76 4.58 -8.44 10.37
CA ARG A 76 4.20 -7.77 11.63
C ARG A 76 4.16 -8.74 12.81
N SER A 77 3.61 -9.94 12.61
CA SER A 77 3.54 -10.97 13.64
C SER A 77 4.92 -11.47 14.07
N LEU A 78 5.91 -11.45 13.18
CA LEU A 78 7.31 -11.80 13.48
C LEU A 78 8.06 -10.71 14.28
N VAL A 79 7.54 -9.47 14.31
CA VAL A 79 8.16 -8.32 14.99
C VAL A 79 7.51 -8.01 16.34
N GLU A 80 6.35 -8.61 16.66
CA GLU A 80 5.87 -8.59 18.04
C GLU A 80 6.85 -9.38 18.92
N PRO A 81 7.54 -8.73 19.88
CA PRO A 81 8.36 -9.48 20.82
C PRO A 81 7.41 -10.40 21.58
N LYS A 82 7.76 -11.69 21.64
CA LYS A 82 7.25 -12.60 22.66
C LYS A 82 7.23 -11.81 23.96
N HIS A 83 6.03 -11.57 24.50
CA HIS A 83 5.84 -10.96 25.80
C HIS A 83 6.69 -11.77 26.80
N VAL A 84 7.89 -11.30 27.13
CA VAL A 84 8.65 -11.84 28.25
C VAL A 84 7.92 -11.31 29.47
N ARG A 85 7.00 -12.13 29.99
CA ARG A 85 6.47 -11.94 31.34
C ARG A 85 7.66 -12.05 32.30
N HIS A 86 8.00 -10.94 32.92
CA HIS A 86 8.92 -10.85 34.04
C HIS A 86 8.17 -11.15 35.35
#